data_AF-A0A1R3USM6-F1
#
_entry.id   AF-A0A1R3USM6-F1
#
_cell.length_a   1.000
_cell.length_b   1.000
_cell.length_c   1.000
_cell.angle_alpha   90.00
_cell.angle_beta   90.00
_cell.angle_gamma   90.00
#
_symmetry.space_group_name_H-M   'P 1'
#
loop_
_entity.id
_entity.type
_entity.pdbx_description
1 polymer ?
#
loop_
_entity_poly.entity_id
_entity_poly.type
_entity_poly.pdbx_seq_one_letter_code
_entity_poly.pdbx_strand_id
1 'polypeptide(L)'
;MKDTEPGRSAALAAFDRSLDRARTACTVLDSTPSRDPSRSEAVATTTLRFHLDGLRVDLRLRADGDLSSLSGLVIGDFDHVEVCLRRPEERLRLFVRGDGAFHAEGLRRGPLALTMERPDRLPMVTDWFTI
;
A
#
# COMPACT_ATOMS: atom_id res chain seq x y z
N MET A 1 15.11 -22.25 7.79
CA MET A 1 14.48 -21.03 7.23
C MET A 1 13.35 -20.67 8.17
N LYS A 2 13.38 -19.51 8.83
CA LYS A 2 12.28 -19.11 9.72
C LYS A 2 11.14 -18.62 8.85
N ASP A 3 10.08 -19.42 8.75
CA ASP A 3 8.77 -18.91 8.38
C ASP A 3 8.45 -17.73 9.30
N THR A 4 8.38 -16.53 8.74
CA THR A 4 7.79 -15.40 9.44
C THR A 4 6.30 -15.73 9.52
N GLU A 5 5.87 -16.39 10.59
CA GLU A 5 4.48 -16.82 10.72
C GLU A 5 3.55 -15.61 10.51
N PRO A 6 2.52 -15.72 9.65
CA PRO A 6 1.61 -14.62 9.35
C PRO A 6 1.06 -13.91 10.59
N GLY A 7 0.89 -14.65 11.69
CA GLY A 7 0.46 -14.11 12.98
C GLY A 7 1.46 -13.15 13.63
N ARG A 8 2.77 -13.39 13.51
CA ARG A 8 3.81 -12.49 14.04
C ARG A 8 3.83 -11.17 13.28
N SER A 9 3.78 -11.21 11.95
CA SER A 9 3.75 -9.99 11.14
C SER A 9 2.49 -9.18 11.41
N ALA A 10 1.32 -9.82 11.54
CA ALA A 10 0.09 -9.15 11.92
C ALA A 10 0.19 -8.49 13.31
N ALA A 11 0.77 -9.18 14.30
CA ALA A 11 0.97 -8.62 15.63
C ALA A 11 1.92 -7.41 15.58
N LEU A 12 3.03 -7.48 14.85
CA LEU A 12 3.94 -6.35 14.71
C LEU A 12 3.27 -5.15 14.04
N ALA A 13 2.43 -5.36 13.02
CA ALA A 13 1.64 -4.30 12.40
C ALA A 13 0.69 -3.63 13.40
N ALA A 14 -0.03 -4.44 14.20
CA ALA A 14 -0.98 -3.94 15.20
C ALA A 14 -0.32 -3.15 16.35
N PHE A 15 0.95 -3.42 16.63
CA PHE A 15 1.72 -2.74 17.68
C PHE A 15 2.77 -1.75 17.14
N ASP A 16 2.80 -1.48 15.82
CA ASP A 16 3.77 -0.54 15.26
C ASP A 16 3.44 0.90 15.68
N ARG A 17 4.27 1.45 16.56
CA ARG A 17 4.19 2.84 17.03
C ARG A 17 5.10 3.80 16.27
N SER A 18 5.86 3.31 15.29
CA SER A 18 6.79 4.15 14.52
C SER A 18 6.10 5.27 13.74
N LEU A 19 4.78 5.16 13.56
CA LEU A 19 3.93 6.09 12.82
C LEU A 19 2.91 6.81 13.70
N ASP A 20 3.02 6.76 15.04
CA ASP A 20 2.09 7.44 15.97
C ASP A 20 1.99 8.96 15.75
N ARG A 21 3.01 9.56 15.13
CA ARG A 21 3.05 10.99 14.78
C ARG A 21 2.65 11.29 13.34
N ALA A 22 2.41 10.26 12.52
CA ALA A 22 1.98 10.41 11.15
C ALA A 22 0.50 10.81 11.10
N ARG A 23 0.11 11.51 10.04
CA ARG A 23 -1.31 11.75 9.75
C ARG A 23 -1.89 10.52 9.05
N THR A 24 -3.06 10.07 9.50
CA THR A 24 -3.76 8.97 8.82
C THR A 24 -4.44 9.46 7.54
N ALA A 25 -4.25 8.73 6.44
CA ALA A 25 -4.95 8.94 5.19
C ALA A 25 -6.41 8.49 5.32
N CYS A 26 -7.34 9.27 4.81
CA CYS A 26 -8.74 8.85 4.79
C CYS A 26 -8.96 7.85 3.65
N THR A 27 -9.46 6.66 3.96
CA THR A 27 -9.92 5.69 2.96
C THR A 27 -11.26 6.16 2.38
N VAL A 28 -11.31 6.33 1.06
CA VAL A 28 -12.42 6.93 0.32
C VAL A 28 -13.16 5.90 -0.52
N LEU A 29 -12.45 4.86 -0.93
CA LEU A 29 -13.02 3.70 -1.59
C LEU A 29 -12.25 2.47 -1.13
N ASP A 30 -12.98 1.49 -0.61
CA ASP A 30 -12.51 0.13 -0.46
C ASP A 30 -13.46 -0.75 -1.30
N SER A 31 -12.95 -1.21 -2.43
CA SER A 31 -13.67 -2.15 -3.28
C SER A 31 -12.99 -3.50 -3.15
N THR A 32 -13.65 -4.40 -2.43
CA THR A 32 -13.23 -5.79 -2.27
C THR A 32 -13.20 -6.47 -3.64
N PRO A 33 -12.21 -7.36 -3.88
CA PRO A 33 -12.01 -7.96 -5.19
C PRO A 33 -13.25 -8.77 -5.61
N SER A 34 -13.85 -8.40 -6.74
CA SER A 34 -14.85 -9.23 -7.40
C SER A 34 -14.13 -10.23 -8.31
N ARG A 35 -14.24 -11.51 -7.97
CA ARG A 35 -13.71 -12.60 -8.79
C ARG A 35 -14.64 -12.76 -10.00
N ASP A 36 -14.20 -12.38 -11.19
CA ASP A 36 -14.98 -12.64 -12.40
C ASP A 36 -14.95 -14.15 -12.68
N PRO A 37 -16.09 -14.87 -12.58
CA PRO A 37 -16.13 -16.33 -12.71
C PRO A 37 -15.90 -16.80 -14.15
N SER A 38 -15.87 -15.89 -15.14
CA SER A 38 -15.71 -16.21 -16.55
C SER A 38 -14.25 -16.27 -17.04
N ARG A 39 -13.29 -15.84 -16.21
CA ARG A 39 -11.85 -15.82 -16.56
C ARG A 39 -11.12 -16.87 -15.71
N SER A 40 -10.64 -17.93 -16.36
CA SER A 40 -10.08 -19.15 -15.75
C SER A 40 -8.82 -18.96 -14.87
N GLU A 41 -8.28 -17.74 -14.77
CA GLU A 41 -7.17 -17.34 -13.89
C GLU A 41 -7.53 -16.02 -13.19
N ALA A 42 -8.51 -16.08 -12.29
CA ALA A 42 -9.06 -14.87 -11.69
C ALA A 42 -8.06 -14.22 -10.69
N VAL A 43 -7.21 -13.33 -11.20
CA VAL A 43 -6.39 -12.40 -10.42
C VAL A 43 -7.32 -11.54 -9.56
N ALA A 44 -7.37 -11.82 -8.26
CA ALA A 44 -8.13 -11.00 -7.32
C ALA A 44 -7.53 -9.59 -7.32
N THR A 45 -8.35 -8.62 -7.74
CA THR A 45 -7.94 -7.22 -7.85
C THR A 45 -8.64 -6.38 -6.80
N THR A 46 -7.93 -5.95 -5.76
CA THR A 46 -8.46 -5.02 -4.76
C THR A 46 -8.11 -3.60 -5.20
N THR A 47 -9.09 -2.70 -5.21
CA THR A 47 -8.85 -1.28 -5.50
C THR A 47 -9.12 -0.46 -4.24
N LEU A 48 -8.10 0.27 -3.79
CA LEU A 48 -8.15 1.15 -2.64
C LEU A 48 -7.96 2.60 -3.10
N ARG A 49 -8.68 3.53 -2.49
CA ARG A 49 -8.48 4.97 -2.73
C ARG A 49 -8.29 5.71 -1.43
N PHE A 50 -7.27 6.55 -1.41
CA PHE A 50 -6.93 7.37 -0.26
C PHE A 50 -6.90 8.85 -0.64
N HIS A 51 -7.34 9.71 0.28
CA HIS A 51 -7.07 11.14 0.22
C HIS A 51 -5.96 11.52 1.20
N LEU A 52 -4.94 12.22 0.69
CA LEU A 52 -3.74 12.58 1.43
C LEU A 52 -3.37 14.06 1.19
N ASP A 53 -3.79 14.96 2.08
CA ASP A 53 -3.42 16.40 2.06
C ASP A 53 -3.58 17.06 0.67
N GLY A 54 -4.76 16.89 0.06
CA GLY A 54 -5.07 17.41 -1.29
C GLY A 54 -4.62 16.49 -2.44
N LEU A 55 -3.83 15.45 -2.17
CA LEU A 55 -3.60 14.37 -3.11
C LEU A 55 -4.70 13.31 -3.04
N ARG A 56 -4.82 12.59 -4.14
CA ARG A 56 -5.54 11.32 -4.20
C ARG A 56 -4.58 10.23 -4.63
N VAL A 57 -4.65 9.09 -3.96
CA VAL A 57 -3.89 7.90 -4.33
C VAL A 57 -4.86 6.77 -4.63
N ASP A 58 -4.83 6.30 -5.86
CA ASP A 58 -5.56 5.11 -6.29
C ASP A 58 -4.58 3.94 -6.32
N LEU A 59 -4.86 2.89 -5.55
CA LEU A 59 -4.08 1.66 -5.52
C LEU A 59 -4.86 0.52 -6.14
N ARG A 60 -4.13 -0.34 -6.81
CA ARG A 60 -4.59 -1.61 -7.31
C ARG A 60 -3.63 -2.72 -6.89
N LEU A 61 -4.16 -3.66 -6.15
CA LEU A 61 -3.48 -4.85 -5.67
C LEU A 61 -3.89 -6.02 -6.55
N ARG A 62 -2.92 -6.84 -6.95
CA ARG A 62 -3.16 -8.07 -7.70
C ARG A 62 -2.46 -9.22 -6.99
N ALA A 63 -3.23 -10.21 -6.55
CA ALA A 63 -2.68 -11.44 -6.00
C ALA A 63 -2.53 -12.48 -7.11
N ASP A 64 -1.33 -13.03 -7.25
CA ASP A 64 -0.97 -14.09 -8.19
C ASP A 64 -0.20 -15.22 -7.47
N GLY A 65 -0.94 -16.21 -6.97
CA GLY A 65 -0.37 -17.26 -6.11
C GLY A 65 0.16 -16.68 -4.79
N ASP A 66 1.43 -16.97 -4.47
CA ASP A 66 2.11 -16.52 -3.24
C ASP A 66 2.74 -15.13 -3.34
N LEU A 67 2.77 -14.57 -4.55
CA LEU A 67 3.30 -13.24 -4.82
C LEU A 67 2.17 -12.31 -5.21
N SER A 68 2.27 -11.08 -4.77
CA SER A 68 1.35 -10.01 -5.09
C SER A 68 2.10 -8.88 -5.78
N SER A 69 1.40 -8.17 -6.65
CA SER A 69 1.87 -6.90 -7.21
C SER A 69 0.96 -5.77 -6.74
N LEU A 70 1.57 -4.61 -6.52
CA LEU A 70 0.91 -3.37 -6.17
C LEU A 70 1.23 -2.36 -7.26
N SER A 71 0.18 -1.74 -7.79
CA SER A 71 0.30 -0.57 -8.67
C SER A 71 -0.48 0.56 -8.06
N GLY A 72 0.01 1.78 -8.22
CA GLY A 72 -0.65 2.96 -7.70
C GLY A 72 -0.47 4.16 -8.60
N LEU A 73 -1.38 5.13 -8.43
CA LEU A 73 -1.38 6.39 -9.14
C LEU A 73 -1.62 7.51 -8.13
N VAL A 74 -0.65 8.42 -8.03
CA VAL A 74 -0.79 9.67 -7.28
C VAL A 74 -1.37 10.73 -8.20
N ILE A 75 -2.43 11.39 -7.76
CA ILE A 75 -3.14 12.45 -8.50
C ILE A 75 -3.12 13.72 -7.65
N GLY A 76 -2.70 14.82 -8.26
CA GLY A 76 -2.59 16.14 -7.63
C GLY A 76 -1.19 16.73 -7.84
N ASP A 77 -0.85 17.73 -7.04
CA ASP A 77 0.52 18.28 -7.00
C ASP A 77 1.41 17.35 -6.17
N PHE A 78 2.10 16.41 -6.83
CA PHE A 78 2.94 15.40 -6.18
C PHE A 78 4.44 15.68 -6.33
N ASP A 79 4.82 16.92 -6.64
CA ASP A 79 6.22 17.30 -6.68
C ASP A 79 6.87 17.07 -5.30
N HIS A 80 8.07 16.49 -5.31
CA HIS A 80 8.85 16.14 -4.11
C HIS A 80 8.18 15.16 -3.14
N VAL A 81 7.17 14.40 -3.60
CA VAL A 81 6.56 13.34 -2.80
C VAL A 81 7.39 12.07 -2.86
N GLU A 82 7.72 11.52 -1.69
CA GLU A 82 8.25 10.17 -1.57
C GLU A 82 7.13 9.21 -1.15
N VAL A 83 6.85 8.21 -1.99
CA VAL A 83 5.96 7.10 -1.63
C VAL A 83 6.81 5.94 -1.14
N CYS A 84 6.50 5.40 0.02
CA CYS A 84 7.13 4.20 0.54
C CYS A 84 6.08 3.15 0.90
N LEU A 85 6.40 1.91 0.57
CA LEU A 85 5.72 0.71 1.02
C LEU A 85 6.34 0.28 2.34
N ARG A 86 5.50 0.10 3.35
CA ARG A 86 5.92 -0.37 4.67
C ARG A 86 5.34 -1.74 4.94
N ARG A 87 6.20 -2.58 5.50
CA ARG A 87 5.84 -3.76 6.26
C ARG A 87 6.33 -3.58 7.69
N PRO A 88 5.93 -4.46 8.61
CA PRO A 88 6.39 -4.36 9.99
C PRO A 88 7.91 -4.45 10.16
N GLU A 89 8.60 -5.15 9.24
CA GLU A 89 10.05 -5.38 9.32
C GLU A 89 10.84 -4.64 8.23
N GLU A 90 10.18 -4.06 7.22
CA GLU A 90 10.85 -3.44 6.07
C GLU A 90 10.14 -2.18 5.58
N ARG A 91 10.92 -1.28 4.99
CA ARG A 91 10.43 -0.10 4.27
C ARG A 91 11.08 -0.07 2.90
N LEU A 92 10.26 -0.05 1.86
CA LEU A 92 10.67 0.00 0.47
C LEU A 92 10.23 1.33 -0.14
N ARG A 93 11.18 2.12 -0.64
CA ARG A 93 10.85 3.33 -1.40
C ARG A 93 10.35 2.97 -2.79
N LEU A 94 9.21 3.53 -3.19
CA LEU A 94 8.63 3.35 -4.51
C LEU A 94 9.02 4.53 -5.39
N PHE A 95 9.41 4.21 -6.63
CA PHE A 95 9.70 5.24 -7.63
C PHE A 95 8.38 5.73 -8.26
N VAL A 96 8.05 7.00 -8.00
CA VAL A 96 6.91 7.68 -8.62
C VAL A 96 7.38 8.30 -9.93
N ARG A 97 6.76 7.88 -11.03
CA ARG A 97 7.02 8.42 -12.38
C ARG A 97 6.40 9.81 -12.54
N GLY A 98 6.77 10.53 -13.59
CA GLY A 98 6.25 11.88 -13.87
C GLY A 98 4.74 11.94 -14.16
N ASP A 99 4.10 10.80 -14.44
CA ASP A 99 2.65 10.66 -14.55
C ASP A 99 1.97 10.31 -13.21
N GLY A 100 2.73 10.27 -12.11
CA GLY A 100 2.27 9.89 -10.78
C GLY A 100 2.17 8.38 -10.56
N ALA A 101 2.48 7.56 -11.56
CA ALA A 101 2.37 6.10 -11.46
C ALA A 101 3.55 5.49 -10.70
N PHE A 102 3.27 4.46 -9.90
CA PHE A 102 4.27 3.65 -9.22
C PHE A 102 3.85 2.18 -9.17
N HIS A 103 4.81 1.28 -9.02
CA HIS A 103 4.54 -0.16 -8.92
C HIS A 103 5.57 -0.86 -8.04
N ALA A 104 5.17 -1.99 -7.48
CA ALA A 104 5.99 -2.93 -6.75
C ALA A 104 5.55 -4.36 -7.09
N GLU A 105 6.52 -5.24 -7.29
CA GLU A 105 6.30 -6.65 -7.65
C GLU A 105 6.98 -7.57 -6.63
N GLY A 106 6.62 -8.85 -6.64
CA GLY A 106 7.21 -9.84 -5.75
C GLY A 106 6.87 -9.61 -4.27
N LEU A 107 5.75 -8.95 -3.98
CA LEU A 107 5.32 -8.68 -2.62
C LEU A 107 4.80 -9.97 -1.99
N ARG A 108 5.41 -10.39 -0.88
CA ARG A 108 4.90 -11.50 -0.06
C ARG A 108 3.53 -11.14 0.54
N ARG A 109 2.70 -12.14 0.84
CA ARG A 109 1.46 -11.92 1.60
C ARG A 109 1.73 -11.34 2.99
N GLY A 110 0.75 -10.61 3.52
CA GLY A 110 0.81 -10.05 4.87
C GLY A 110 0.51 -8.56 4.96
N PRO A 111 0.68 -7.96 6.16
CA PRO A 111 0.31 -6.58 6.40
C PRO A 111 1.24 -5.60 5.68
N LEU A 112 0.62 -4.59 5.09
CA LEU A 112 1.26 -3.55 4.31
C LEU A 112 0.57 -2.21 4.60
N ALA A 113 1.37 -1.15 4.66
CA ALA A 113 0.89 0.22 4.69
C ALA A 113 1.65 1.04 3.66
N LEU A 114 1.04 2.11 3.15
CA LEU A 114 1.76 3.11 2.38
C LEU A 114 2.02 4.34 3.24
N THR A 115 3.24 4.84 3.17
CA THR A 115 3.58 6.16 3.70
C THR A 115 3.90 7.12 2.58
N MET A 116 3.47 8.37 2.73
CA MET A 116 3.84 9.48 1.87
C MET A 116 4.57 10.53 2.67
N GLU A 117 5.74 10.92 2.20
CA GLU A 117 6.58 11.92 2.84
C GLU A 117 6.77 13.10 1.90
N ARG A 118 6.73 14.30 2.48
CA ARG A 118 6.94 15.57 1.79
C ARG A 118 7.85 16.44 2.65
N PRO A 119 8.68 17.30 2.04
CA PRO A 119 9.34 18.36 2.77
C PRO A 119 8.32 19.20 3.56
N ASP A 120 8.67 19.57 4.78
CA ASP A 120 7.90 20.49 5.63
C ASP A 120 6.48 20.04 6.01
N ARG A 121 6.16 18.76 5.82
CA ARG A 121 4.88 18.15 6.22
C ARG A 121 5.12 16.91 7.07
N LEU A 122 4.19 16.64 7.99
CA LEU A 122 4.19 15.36 8.69
C LEU A 122 3.99 14.22 7.69
N PRO A 123 4.67 13.08 7.89
CA PRO A 123 4.43 11.90 7.06
C PRO A 123 2.95 11.51 7.15
N MET A 124 2.41 11.05 6.04
CA MET A 124 1.08 10.46 6.01
C MET A 124 1.17 8.96 5.86
N VAL A 125 0.24 8.23 6.49
CA VAL A 125 0.20 6.77 6.41
C VAL A 125 -1.24 6.31 6.15
N THR A 126 -1.41 5.28 5.32
CA THR A 126 -2.66 4.53 5.26
C THR A 126 -2.83 3.63 6.48
N ASP A 127 -4.04 3.16 6.74
CA ASP A 127 -4.19 2.00 7.62
C ASP A 127 -3.40 0.80 7.08
N TRP A 128 -3.05 -0.12 7.99
CA TRP A 128 -2.52 -1.42 7.59
C TRP A 128 -3.60 -2.22 6.86
N PHE A 129 -3.27 -2.72 5.68
CA PHE A 129 -4.11 -3.64 4.91
C PHE A 129 -3.32 -4.89 4.56
N THR A 130 -4.03 -5.98 4.25
CA THR A 130 -3.40 -7.26 3.93
C THR A 130 -3.48 -7.54 2.44
N ILE A 131 -2.38 -8.06 1.89
CA ILE A 131 -2.26 -8.53 0.50
C ILE A 131 -2.04 -10.03 0.41
#